data_AF-A0A2E7M8S5-F1
#
_entry.id   AF-A0A2E7M8S5-F1
#
_cell.length_a   1.000
_cell.length_b   1.000
_cell.length_c   1.000
_cell.angle_alpha   90.00
_cell.angle_beta   90.00
_cell.angle_gamma   90.00
#
_symmetry.space_group_name_H-M   'P 1'
#
loop_
_entity.id
_entity.type
_entity.pdbx_description
1 polymer ?
#
loop_
_entity_poly.entity_id
_entity_poly.type
_entity_poly.pdbx_seq_one_letter_code
_entity_poly.pdbx_strand_id
1 'polypeptide(L)'
;MFESRFSLSVLPFVLGSLLFGCATEPEGAGKDDGSDLSAILLEDDAVGGQLSSANQIVSDEGNIKLEQAKFLELAEKFEQRTGRKLSGVSLNADEAALLNTMLSREEDISLKGLLNEILDTRKTIASLEGHIDELKSQLPTPDIVKRGDTHSELAIDYLVKNHGLDRKEAGKLARRSLLTENIATGMEVWHFYADGVYGTTVTQGSARVSPYFLNVRSRRKLREERDEALALAASLEAEITVLEATRDQLRTDLSQLQDRHVILQEERDVLYTEKEDLVTSDESVFFYVDTKRRLREQDILAPAGMRLKEWRKDLFTQKIDLRYQSTLKVYAEDFGVRRFKRILLLPRKRFIEDEDYRVEYREDRTVAVIQLEDIDKFKNDAFVVVLK
;
A
#
# COMPACT_ATOMS: atom_id res chain seq x y z
N MET A 1 21.10 41.32 -41.87
CA MET A 1 21.20 40.98 -43.30
C MET A 1 22.10 39.74 -43.40
N PHE A 2 21.61 38.66 -44.01
CA PHE A 2 22.26 37.35 -44.29
C PHE A 2 22.66 36.50 -43.07
N GLU A 3 21.94 35.41 -42.76
CA GLU A 3 21.94 34.05 -43.35
C GLU A 3 23.15 33.16 -42.95
N SER A 4 22.89 32.12 -42.15
CA SER A 4 23.28 30.70 -42.34
C SER A 4 22.82 29.91 -41.11
N ARG A 5 21.77 29.09 -41.19
CA ARG A 5 21.75 27.67 -41.57
C ARG A 5 22.86 26.83 -40.92
N PHE A 6 22.53 26.12 -39.84
CA PHE A 6 22.87 24.71 -39.71
C PHE A 6 21.72 23.92 -39.07
N SER A 7 21.39 22.83 -39.75
CA SER A 7 20.31 21.88 -39.52
C SER A 7 20.78 20.80 -38.55
N LEU A 8 19.94 20.42 -37.59
CA LEU A 8 19.99 19.09 -36.98
C LEU A 8 18.56 18.67 -36.58
N SER A 9 18.06 17.75 -37.39
CA SER A 9 16.81 17.01 -37.24
C SER A 9 16.93 15.97 -36.13
N VAL A 10 16.04 16.00 -35.15
CA VAL A 10 15.69 14.82 -34.33
C VAL A 10 14.16 14.78 -34.19
N LEU A 11 13.63 13.61 -34.53
CA LEU A 11 12.21 13.26 -34.62
C LEU A 11 11.43 13.42 -33.31
N PRO A 12 10.12 13.73 -33.36
CA PRO A 12 9.22 13.51 -32.23
C PRO A 12 8.80 12.03 -32.19
N PHE A 13 8.99 11.41 -31.03
CA PHE A 13 8.46 10.09 -30.72
C PHE A 13 6.95 10.21 -30.53
N VAL A 14 6.18 9.67 -31.48
CA VAL A 14 4.74 9.48 -31.35
C VAL A 14 4.53 8.19 -30.56
N LEU A 15 4.05 8.31 -29.32
CA LEU A 15 3.49 7.20 -28.56
C LEU A 15 1.99 7.44 -28.45
N GLY A 16 1.24 6.61 -29.18
CA GLY A 16 -0.20 6.68 -29.32
C GLY A 16 -0.92 6.29 -28.03
N SER A 17 -1.76 7.20 -27.56
CA SER A 17 -2.78 6.93 -26.56
C SER A 17 -3.98 6.26 -27.22
N LEU A 18 -4.06 4.94 -27.16
CA LEU A 18 -5.32 4.21 -27.33
C LEU A 18 -6.08 4.26 -26.01
N LEU A 19 -6.98 5.24 -25.88
CA LEU A 19 -8.03 5.23 -24.86
C LEU A 19 -9.16 4.31 -25.33
N PHE A 20 -9.10 3.04 -24.94
CA PHE A 20 -10.30 2.21 -24.85
C PHE A 20 -10.95 2.47 -23.50
N GLY A 21 -12.15 3.06 -23.54
CA GLY A 21 -13.02 3.14 -22.39
C GLY A 21 -13.57 1.76 -22.06
N CYS A 22 -13.45 1.35 -20.80
CA CYS A 22 -14.28 0.30 -20.24
C CYS A 22 -15.36 0.96 -19.38
N ALA A 23 -16.54 1.11 -19.99
CA ALA A 23 -17.78 1.22 -19.27
C ALA A 23 -17.99 -0.09 -18.49
N THR A 24 -18.14 0.00 -17.18
CA THR A 24 -18.55 -1.12 -16.33
C THR A 24 -20.08 -1.18 -16.33
N GLU A 25 -20.64 -2.04 -17.17
CA GLU A 25 -21.97 -2.61 -16.95
C GLU A 25 -21.84 -4.00 -16.29
N PRO A 26 -22.73 -4.35 -15.33
CA PRO A 26 -22.70 -5.63 -14.65
C PRO A 26 -23.47 -6.68 -15.46
N GLU A 27 -22.76 -7.46 -16.27
CA GLU A 27 -23.29 -8.72 -16.82
C GLU A 27 -22.82 -9.90 -15.97
N GLY A 28 -23.77 -10.73 -15.52
CA GLY A 28 -23.42 -12.02 -14.93
C GLY A 28 -24.37 -12.60 -13.88
N ALA A 29 -25.66 -12.32 -13.92
CA ALA A 29 -26.66 -13.20 -13.29
C ALA A 29 -26.79 -14.48 -14.15
N GLY A 30 -25.79 -15.35 -14.06
CA GLY A 30 -25.84 -16.70 -14.62
C GLY A 30 -26.81 -17.53 -13.78
N LYS A 31 -27.94 -17.92 -14.38
CA LYS A 31 -28.67 -19.11 -13.94
C LYS A 31 -27.68 -20.27 -13.93
N ASP A 32 -27.59 -20.92 -12.78
CA ASP A 32 -26.84 -22.14 -12.55
C ASP A 32 -27.55 -23.28 -13.32
N ASP A 33 -27.36 -23.32 -14.64
CA ASP A 33 -27.74 -24.45 -15.48
C ASP A 33 -26.70 -25.55 -15.25
N GLY A 34 -26.86 -26.23 -14.11
CA GLY A 34 -26.14 -27.45 -13.80
C GLY A 34 -26.64 -28.59 -14.69
N SER A 35 -26.24 -28.63 -15.96
CA SER A 35 -26.43 -29.83 -16.78
C SER A 35 -25.41 -30.08 -17.88
N ASP A 36 -24.35 -29.28 -18.02
CA ASP A 36 -23.42 -29.41 -19.17
C ASP A 36 -22.00 -29.82 -18.76
N LEU A 37 -21.87 -30.92 -18.01
CA LEU A 37 -20.58 -31.57 -17.80
C LEU A 37 -20.62 -33.04 -18.24
N SER A 38 -19.87 -33.31 -19.30
CA SER A 38 -19.32 -34.58 -19.76
C SER A 38 -20.26 -35.62 -20.38
N ALA A 39 -20.69 -35.36 -21.62
CA ALA A 39 -20.86 -36.44 -22.59
C ALA A 39 -19.49 -36.80 -23.19
N ILE A 40 -18.72 -37.64 -22.50
CA ILE A 40 -17.64 -38.39 -23.15
C ILE A 40 -18.36 -39.48 -23.97
N LEU A 41 -18.50 -39.24 -25.28
CA LEU A 41 -19.11 -40.18 -26.21
C LEU A 41 -18.27 -41.46 -26.26
N LEU A 42 -18.76 -42.51 -25.61
CA LEU A 42 -18.38 -43.89 -25.84
C LEU A 42 -19.20 -44.37 -27.05
N GLU A 43 -18.55 -44.69 -28.17
CA GLU A 43 -19.22 -45.09 -29.42
C GLU A 43 -19.82 -46.50 -29.37
N ASP A 44 -19.54 -47.27 -28.32
CA ASP A 44 -20.19 -48.56 -28.05
C ASP A 44 -21.49 -48.32 -27.25
N ASP A 45 -22.64 -48.38 -27.93
CA ASP A 45 -23.98 -48.04 -27.43
C ASP A 45 -24.30 -48.68 -26.05
N ALA A 46 -23.75 -49.86 -25.77
CA ALA A 46 -23.95 -50.57 -24.51
C ALA A 46 -23.20 -49.92 -23.34
N VAL A 47 -21.94 -49.51 -23.52
CA VAL A 47 -21.11 -48.95 -22.44
C VAL A 47 -21.47 -47.50 -22.19
N GLY A 48 -21.83 -46.75 -23.24
CA GLY A 48 -22.43 -45.42 -23.11
C GLY A 48 -23.75 -45.45 -22.35
N GLY A 49 -24.62 -46.42 -22.64
CA GLY A 49 -25.87 -46.65 -21.91
C GLY A 49 -25.65 -46.95 -20.42
N GLN A 50 -24.71 -47.83 -20.09
CA GLN A 50 -24.38 -48.18 -18.70
C GLN A 50 -23.79 -47.01 -17.91
N LEU A 51 -22.89 -46.21 -18.50
CA LEU A 51 -22.37 -45.02 -17.85
C LEU A 51 -23.47 -43.99 -17.58
N SER A 52 -24.41 -43.82 -18.53
CA SER A 52 -25.58 -42.96 -18.36
C SER A 52 -26.47 -43.43 -17.20
N SER A 53 -26.80 -44.73 -17.15
CA SER A 53 -27.57 -45.33 -16.06
C SER A 53 -26.88 -45.14 -14.70
N ALA A 54 -25.57 -45.30 -14.64
CA ALA A 54 -24.83 -45.13 -13.40
C ALA A 54 -24.77 -43.65 -12.94
N ASN A 55 -24.68 -42.69 -13.87
CA ASN A 55 -24.82 -41.27 -13.56
C ASN A 55 -26.24 -40.90 -13.11
N GLN A 56 -27.26 -41.54 -13.70
CA GLN A 56 -28.64 -41.36 -13.28
C GLN A 56 -28.85 -41.85 -11.84
N ILE A 57 -28.23 -42.95 -11.43
CA ILE A 57 -28.24 -43.39 -10.02
C ILE A 57 -27.66 -42.29 -9.11
N VAL A 58 -26.53 -41.68 -9.47
CA VAL A 58 -25.93 -40.60 -8.66
C VAL A 58 -26.86 -39.39 -8.56
N SER A 59 -27.54 -39.04 -9.65
CA SER A 59 -28.56 -37.98 -9.68
C SER A 59 -29.74 -38.32 -8.78
N ASP A 60 -30.28 -39.52 -8.90
CA ASP A 60 -31.44 -39.99 -8.13
C ASP A 60 -31.11 -40.12 -6.64
N GLU A 61 -29.91 -40.60 -6.27
CA GLU A 61 -29.40 -40.59 -4.90
C GLU A 61 -29.31 -39.16 -4.36
N GLY A 62 -28.85 -38.20 -5.17
CA GLY A 62 -28.84 -36.78 -4.82
C GLY A 62 -30.25 -36.23 -4.57
N ASN A 63 -31.19 -36.53 -5.46
CA ASN A 63 -32.60 -36.11 -5.34
C ASN A 63 -33.27 -36.72 -4.11
N ILE A 64 -33.00 -38.00 -3.80
CA ILE A 64 -33.47 -38.63 -2.56
C ILE A 64 -32.97 -37.85 -1.34
N LYS A 65 -31.71 -37.39 -1.31
CA LYS A 65 -31.21 -36.59 -0.17
C LYS A 65 -31.91 -35.24 -0.06
N LEU A 66 -32.21 -34.59 -1.17
CA LEU A 66 -32.97 -33.34 -1.19
C LEU A 66 -34.40 -33.56 -0.67
N GLU A 67 -35.06 -34.61 -1.14
CA GLU A 67 -36.41 -34.97 -0.68
C GLU A 67 -36.43 -35.42 0.79
N GLN A 68 -35.41 -36.14 1.26
CA GLN A 68 -35.25 -36.49 2.68
C GLN A 68 -35.06 -35.24 3.56
N ALA A 69 -34.32 -34.23 3.08
CA ALA A 69 -34.17 -32.97 3.80
C ALA A 69 -35.50 -32.19 3.86
N LYS A 70 -36.24 -32.11 2.74
CA LYS A 70 -37.59 -31.52 2.70
C LYS A 70 -38.55 -32.24 3.62
N PHE A 71 -38.51 -33.58 3.63
CA PHE A 71 -39.32 -34.40 4.51
C PHE A 71 -39.08 -34.06 5.99
N LEU A 72 -37.81 -33.93 6.40
CA LEU A 72 -37.45 -33.53 7.77
C LEU A 72 -37.98 -32.14 8.13
N GLU A 73 -37.86 -31.18 7.22
CA GLU A 73 -38.39 -29.82 7.43
C GLU A 73 -39.92 -29.83 7.57
N LEU A 74 -40.62 -30.58 6.72
CA LEU A 74 -42.07 -30.74 6.79
C LEU A 74 -42.50 -31.48 8.06
N ALA A 75 -41.77 -32.51 8.47
CA ALA A 75 -42.01 -33.24 9.71
C ALA A 75 -41.82 -32.34 10.94
N GLU A 76 -40.82 -31.47 10.94
CA GLU A 76 -40.62 -30.47 12.00
C GLU A 76 -41.80 -29.47 12.05
N LYS A 77 -42.22 -28.95 10.90
CA LYS A 77 -43.39 -28.06 10.80
C LYS A 77 -44.68 -28.77 11.27
N PHE A 78 -44.83 -30.06 10.99
CA PHE A 78 -45.94 -30.87 11.49
C PHE A 78 -45.89 -31.03 13.02
N GLU A 79 -44.70 -31.33 13.57
CA GLU A 79 -44.49 -31.47 15.01
C GLU A 79 -44.79 -30.15 15.74
N GLN A 80 -44.29 -29.02 15.24
CA GLN A 80 -44.55 -27.70 15.80
C GLN A 80 -46.05 -27.36 15.87
N ARG A 81 -46.84 -27.85 14.91
CA ARG A 81 -48.28 -27.57 14.83
C ARG A 81 -49.15 -28.56 15.61
N THR A 82 -48.76 -29.83 15.68
CA THR A 82 -49.58 -30.90 16.24
C THR A 82 -49.07 -31.43 17.59
N GLY A 83 -47.84 -31.11 17.96
CA GLY A 83 -47.14 -31.66 19.12
C GLY A 83 -46.81 -33.15 19.00
N ARG A 84 -47.04 -33.77 17.82
CA ARG A 84 -46.77 -35.19 17.55
C ARG A 84 -45.50 -35.33 16.74
N LYS A 85 -44.58 -36.15 17.24
CA LYS A 85 -43.37 -36.53 16.53
C LYS A 85 -43.66 -37.57 15.46
N LEU A 86 -43.23 -37.31 14.24
CA LEU A 86 -43.06 -38.34 13.22
C LEU A 86 -41.65 -38.91 13.41
N SER A 87 -41.55 -40.19 13.78
CA SER A 87 -40.27 -40.83 14.09
C SER A 87 -39.43 -41.02 12.82
N GLY A 88 -38.33 -40.28 12.69
CA GLY A 88 -37.20 -40.61 11.81
C GLY A 88 -37.37 -40.27 10.32
N VAL A 89 -36.25 -40.41 9.59
CA VAL A 89 -36.09 -40.09 8.15
C VAL A 89 -36.89 -41.06 7.25
N SER A 90 -37.36 -42.19 7.79
CA SER A 90 -38.15 -43.19 7.06
C SER A 90 -39.42 -43.52 7.84
N LEU A 91 -40.57 -43.11 7.31
CA LEU A 91 -41.84 -43.58 7.84
C LEU A 91 -41.99 -45.06 7.49
N ASN A 92 -42.18 -45.94 8.48
CA ASN A 92 -42.51 -47.33 8.21
C ASN A 92 -43.86 -47.42 7.44
N ALA A 93 -44.14 -48.56 6.80
CA ALA A 93 -45.40 -48.76 6.06
C ALA A 93 -46.64 -48.49 6.94
N ASP A 94 -46.54 -48.82 8.23
CA ASP A 94 -47.59 -48.62 9.23
C ASP A 94 -47.81 -47.15 9.58
N GLU A 95 -46.74 -46.34 9.60
CA GLU A 95 -46.84 -44.89 9.87
C GLU A 95 -47.44 -44.15 8.66
N ALA A 96 -47.23 -44.62 7.42
CA ALA A 96 -47.95 -44.10 6.24
C ALA A 96 -49.44 -44.42 6.30
N ALA A 97 -49.81 -45.63 6.71
CA ALA A 97 -51.21 -45.99 6.88
C ALA A 97 -51.86 -45.08 7.93
N LEU A 98 -51.13 -44.79 9.03
CA LEU A 98 -51.57 -43.86 10.06
C LEU A 98 -51.72 -42.43 9.52
N LEU A 99 -50.77 -41.91 8.76
CA LEU A 99 -50.87 -40.59 8.13
C LEU A 99 -52.00 -40.51 7.10
N ASN A 100 -52.24 -41.55 6.30
CA ASN A 100 -53.38 -41.61 5.38
C ASN A 100 -54.72 -41.62 6.14
N THR A 101 -54.80 -42.34 7.27
CA THR A 101 -55.99 -42.30 8.12
C THR A 101 -56.18 -40.95 8.80
N MET A 102 -55.10 -40.26 9.20
CA MET A 102 -55.17 -38.90 9.73
C MET A 102 -55.63 -37.91 8.66
N LEU A 103 -55.09 -38.00 7.44
CA LEU A 103 -55.50 -37.19 6.29
C LEU A 103 -57.01 -37.33 5.99
N SER A 104 -57.55 -38.54 6.10
CA SER A 104 -58.98 -38.83 5.88
C SER A 104 -59.91 -38.27 6.96
N ARG A 105 -59.39 -37.97 8.15
CA ARG A 105 -60.14 -37.50 9.32
C ARG A 105 -59.87 -36.03 9.67
N GLU A 106 -58.80 -35.45 9.15
CA GLU A 106 -58.43 -34.06 9.38
C GLU A 106 -59.49 -33.15 8.74
N GLU A 107 -59.79 -32.00 9.35
CA GLU A 107 -60.73 -31.02 8.79
C GLU A 107 -60.02 -29.72 8.38
N ASP A 108 -58.86 -29.43 8.98
CA ASP A 108 -58.03 -28.26 8.66
C ASP A 108 -57.35 -28.41 7.29
N ILE A 109 -57.64 -27.47 6.40
CA ILE A 109 -57.09 -27.40 5.03
C ILE A 109 -55.56 -27.25 5.06
N SER A 110 -55.01 -26.53 6.04
CA SER A 110 -53.57 -26.29 6.13
C SER A 110 -52.81 -27.54 6.59
N LEU A 111 -53.34 -28.29 7.56
CA LEU A 111 -52.75 -29.56 8.00
C LEU A 111 -52.91 -30.66 6.94
N LYS A 112 -54.03 -30.68 6.20
CA LYS A 112 -54.20 -31.55 5.03
C LYS A 112 -53.15 -31.30 3.96
N GLY A 113 -52.87 -30.03 3.64
CA GLY A 113 -51.82 -29.65 2.69
C GLY A 113 -50.46 -30.20 3.12
N LEU A 114 -50.09 -29.97 4.38
CA LEU A 114 -48.81 -30.42 4.92
C LEU A 114 -48.70 -31.96 4.96
N LEU A 115 -49.77 -32.67 5.34
CA LEU A 115 -49.81 -34.13 5.33
C LEU A 115 -49.71 -34.71 3.91
N ASN A 116 -50.37 -34.08 2.94
CA ASN A 116 -50.25 -34.47 1.53
C ASN A 116 -48.82 -34.27 1.01
N GLU A 117 -48.20 -33.13 1.31
CA GLU A 117 -46.80 -32.87 0.93
C GLU A 117 -45.84 -33.91 1.53
N ILE A 118 -46.01 -34.27 2.81
CA ILE A 118 -45.23 -35.34 3.46
C ILE A 118 -45.42 -36.69 2.75
N LEU A 119 -46.65 -37.06 2.41
CA LEU A 119 -46.95 -38.32 1.73
C LEU A 119 -46.44 -38.34 0.29
N ASP A 120 -46.53 -37.23 -0.43
CA ASP A 120 -46.05 -37.13 -1.81
C ASP A 120 -44.52 -37.14 -1.87
N THR A 121 -43.83 -36.42 -0.98
CA THR A 121 -42.37 -36.52 -0.83
C THR A 121 -41.93 -37.96 -0.57
N ARG A 122 -42.66 -38.72 0.27
CA ARG A 122 -42.37 -40.15 0.48
C ARG A 122 -42.55 -40.99 -0.78
N LYS A 123 -43.65 -40.80 -1.52
CA LYS A 123 -43.88 -41.53 -2.79
C LYS A 123 -42.76 -41.26 -3.78
N THR A 124 -42.31 -40.01 -3.86
CA THR A 124 -41.16 -39.62 -4.70
C THR A 124 -39.89 -40.35 -4.27
N ILE A 125 -39.57 -40.38 -2.97
CA ILE A 125 -38.41 -41.13 -2.46
C ILE A 125 -38.50 -42.62 -2.83
N ALA A 126 -39.64 -43.27 -2.59
CA ALA A 126 -39.83 -44.68 -2.91
C ALA A 126 -39.74 -44.97 -4.42
N SER A 127 -40.25 -44.05 -5.26
CA SER A 127 -40.13 -44.17 -6.71
C SER A 127 -38.69 -44.03 -7.18
N LEU A 128 -37.91 -43.13 -6.59
CA LEU A 128 -36.49 -42.95 -6.91
C LEU A 128 -35.67 -44.14 -6.43
N GLU A 129 -35.94 -44.68 -5.24
CA GLU A 129 -35.30 -45.90 -4.74
C GLU A 129 -35.57 -47.11 -5.65
N GLY A 130 -36.83 -47.29 -6.10
CA GLY A 130 -37.18 -48.34 -7.05
C GLY A 130 -36.48 -48.20 -8.40
N HIS A 131 -36.35 -46.96 -8.90
CA HIS A 131 -35.61 -46.70 -10.14
C HIS A 131 -34.11 -46.98 -10.00
N ILE A 132 -33.50 -46.64 -8.85
CA ILE A 132 -32.11 -46.98 -8.56
C ILE A 132 -31.91 -48.50 -8.55
N ASP A 133 -32.80 -49.26 -7.92
CA ASP A 133 -32.70 -50.73 -7.88
C ASP A 133 -32.81 -51.36 -9.28
N GLU A 134 -33.71 -50.83 -10.10
CA GLU A 134 -33.84 -51.24 -11.51
C GLU A 134 -32.55 -50.97 -12.29
N LEU A 135 -32.00 -49.75 -12.19
CA LEU A 135 -30.76 -49.37 -12.87
C LEU A 135 -29.57 -50.21 -12.38
N LYS A 136 -29.44 -50.43 -11.06
CA LYS A 136 -28.37 -51.26 -10.49
C LYS A 136 -28.42 -52.71 -11.00
N SER A 137 -29.60 -53.26 -11.24
CA SER A 137 -29.76 -54.62 -11.77
C SER A 137 -29.20 -54.81 -13.19
N GLN A 138 -29.04 -53.71 -13.94
CA GLN A 138 -28.56 -53.70 -15.32
C GLN A 138 -27.05 -53.39 -15.43
N LEU A 139 -26.40 -53.03 -14.33
CA LEU A 139 -25.01 -52.59 -14.30
C LEU A 139 -24.03 -53.71 -13.92
N PRO A 140 -22.75 -53.64 -14.36
CA PRO A 140 -21.71 -54.58 -13.99
C PRO A 140 -21.33 -54.47 -12.51
N THR A 141 -20.81 -55.54 -11.89
CA THR A 141 -20.45 -55.53 -10.46
C THR A 141 -19.48 -54.39 -10.11
N PRO A 142 -19.82 -53.51 -9.14
CA PRO A 142 -18.98 -52.39 -8.77
C PRO A 142 -17.82 -52.81 -7.86
N ASP A 143 -16.76 -52.00 -7.85
CA ASP A 143 -15.67 -52.11 -6.89
C ASP A 143 -16.01 -51.34 -5.61
N ILE A 144 -15.93 -52.03 -4.46
CA ILE A 144 -16.27 -51.45 -3.15
C ILE A 144 -15.02 -50.81 -2.54
N VAL A 145 -15.12 -49.52 -2.22
CA VAL A 145 -14.03 -48.74 -1.62
C VAL A 145 -13.68 -49.25 -0.22
N LYS A 146 -12.42 -49.64 -0.01
CA LYS A 146 -11.86 -50.01 1.29
C LYS A 146 -11.11 -48.83 1.92
N ARG A 147 -10.69 -49.00 3.17
CA ARG A 147 -9.95 -47.97 3.90
C ARG A 147 -8.56 -47.78 3.28
N GLY A 148 -8.31 -46.57 2.79
CA GLY A 148 -7.02 -46.18 2.20
C GLY A 148 -7.00 -46.26 0.68
N ASP A 149 -8.04 -46.79 0.05
CA ASP A 149 -8.15 -46.80 -1.40
C ASP A 149 -8.34 -45.38 -1.94
N THR A 150 -7.72 -45.10 -3.08
CA THR A 150 -7.98 -43.89 -3.85
C THR A 150 -8.70 -44.23 -5.14
N HIS A 151 -9.55 -43.31 -5.62
CA HIS A 151 -10.28 -43.53 -6.87
C HIS A 151 -9.33 -43.75 -8.06
N SER A 152 -8.18 -43.07 -8.05
CA SER A 152 -7.13 -43.26 -9.05
C SER A 152 -6.55 -44.67 -9.04
N GLU A 153 -6.27 -45.23 -7.86
CA GLU A 153 -5.71 -46.58 -7.75
C GLU A 153 -6.73 -47.64 -8.15
N LEU A 154 -8.00 -47.49 -7.77
CA LEU A 154 -9.08 -48.38 -8.19
C LEU A 154 -9.26 -48.36 -9.72
N ALA A 155 -9.24 -47.17 -10.32
CA ALA A 155 -9.30 -47.01 -11.77
C ALA A 155 -8.14 -47.70 -12.50
N ILE A 156 -6.91 -47.52 -12.01
CA ILE A 156 -5.72 -48.15 -12.59
C ILE A 156 -5.79 -49.67 -12.43
N ASP A 157 -6.15 -50.16 -11.25
CA ASP A 157 -6.26 -51.59 -10.96
C ASP A 157 -7.30 -52.27 -11.85
N TYR A 158 -8.46 -51.64 -12.07
CA TYR A 158 -9.48 -52.13 -12.99
C TYR A 158 -8.94 -52.25 -14.43
N LEU A 159 -8.32 -51.17 -14.93
CA LEU A 159 -7.77 -51.12 -16.29
C LEU A 159 -6.65 -52.14 -16.52
N VAL A 160 -5.81 -52.39 -15.51
CA VAL A 160 -4.73 -53.38 -15.60
C VAL A 160 -5.26 -54.81 -15.46
N LYS A 161 -6.13 -55.09 -14.47
CA LYS A 161 -6.58 -56.46 -14.18
C LYS A 161 -7.61 -56.99 -15.17
N ASN A 162 -8.55 -56.14 -15.59
CA ASN A 162 -9.68 -56.57 -16.41
C ASN A 162 -9.43 -56.38 -17.91
N HIS A 163 -8.60 -55.37 -18.28
CA HIS A 163 -8.34 -55.01 -19.68
C HIS A 163 -6.88 -55.18 -20.10
N GLY A 164 -5.99 -55.62 -19.20
CA GLY A 164 -4.61 -55.98 -19.52
C GLY A 164 -3.71 -54.82 -19.96
N LEU A 165 -4.10 -53.58 -19.66
CA LEU A 165 -3.35 -52.38 -20.04
C LEU A 165 -2.04 -52.25 -19.26
N ASP A 166 -1.02 -51.63 -19.85
CA ASP A 166 0.18 -51.25 -19.10
C ASP A 166 -0.16 -50.22 -18.02
N ARG A 167 0.50 -50.30 -16.86
CA ARG A 167 0.22 -49.42 -15.72
C ARG A 167 0.40 -47.94 -16.07
N LYS A 168 1.35 -47.59 -16.94
CA LYS A 168 1.55 -46.19 -17.36
C LYS A 168 0.42 -45.71 -18.28
N GLU A 169 -0.09 -46.56 -19.14
CA GLU A 169 -1.21 -46.24 -20.03
C GLU A 169 -2.52 -46.14 -19.25
N ALA A 170 -2.79 -47.09 -18.36
CA ALA A 170 -3.91 -47.05 -17.42
C ALA A 170 -3.89 -45.77 -16.58
N GLY A 171 -2.73 -45.37 -16.07
CA GLY A 171 -2.58 -44.12 -15.31
C GLY A 171 -2.87 -42.85 -16.15
N LYS A 172 -2.54 -42.84 -17.44
CA LYS A 172 -2.88 -41.72 -18.34
C LYS A 172 -4.38 -41.67 -18.61
N LEU A 173 -5.02 -42.81 -18.83
CA LEU A 173 -6.47 -42.89 -19.07
C LEU A 173 -7.27 -42.49 -17.82
N ALA A 174 -6.89 -42.99 -16.65
CA ALA A 174 -7.51 -42.63 -15.38
C ALA A 174 -7.45 -41.11 -15.13
N ARG A 175 -6.30 -40.46 -15.37
CA ARG A 175 -6.14 -39.00 -15.20
C ARG A 175 -6.96 -38.16 -16.17
N ARG A 176 -7.32 -38.70 -17.34
CA ARG A 176 -8.18 -38.01 -18.31
C ARG A 176 -9.65 -38.14 -17.96
N SER A 177 -10.02 -39.11 -17.13
CA SER A 177 -11.39 -39.31 -16.67
C SER A 177 -11.72 -38.43 -15.46
N LEU A 178 -13.02 -38.18 -15.24
CA LEU A 178 -13.51 -37.39 -14.11
C LEU A 178 -13.46 -38.22 -12.82
N LEU A 179 -12.31 -38.21 -12.15
CA LEU A 179 -12.14 -38.90 -10.88
C LEU A 179 -12.71 -38.05 -9.72
N THR A 180 -13.58 -38.64 -8.92
CA THR A 180 -13.99 -38.09 -7.62
C THR A 180 -12.84 -38.19 -6.61
N GLU A 181 -12.42 -37.05 -6.04
CA GLU A 181 -11.33 -36.99 -5.06
C GLU A 181 -11.74 -37.52 -3.68
N ASN A 182 -12.99 -37.29 -3.29
CA ASN A 182 -13.51 -37.67 -1.98
C ASN A 182 -14.33 -38.97 -2.07
N ILE A 183 -13.70 -40.10 -1.80
CA ILE A 183 -14.37 -41.39 -1.65
C ILE A 183 -14.31 -41.88 -0.20
N ALA A 184 -15.40 -42.46 0.28
CA ALA A 184 -15.49 -43.03 1.62
C ALA A 184 -15.61 -44.55 1.56
N THR A 185 -15.17 -45.22 2.63
CA THR A 185 -15.27 -46.68 2.75
C THR A 185 -16.73 -47.14 2.63
N GLY A 186 -16.96 -48.14 1.78
CA GLY A 186 -18.29 -48.70 1.50
C GLY A 186 -19.00 -48.10 0.28
N MET A 187 -18.44 -47.06 -0.35
CA MET A 187 -18.94 -46.54 -1.63
C MET A 187 -18.67 -47.55 -2.75
N GLU A 188 -19.50 -47.49 -3.79
CA GLU A 188 -19.42 -48.33 -4.98
C GLU A 188 -18.84 -47.51 -6.13
N VAL A 189 -17.73 -47.98 -6.71
CA VAL A 189 -17.13 -47.37 -7.89
C VAL A 189 -17.45 -48.24 -9.10
N TRP A 190 -18.09 -47.63 -10.09
CA TRP A 190 -18.48 -48.29 -11.32
C TRP A 190 -17.50 -47.90 -12.41
N HIS A 191 -16.89 -48.91 -13.02
CA HIS A 191 -15.84 -48.75 -14.01
C HIS A 191 -16.35 -49.12 -15.39
N PHE A 192 -16.15 -48.23 -16.37
CA PHE A 192 -16.57 -48.42 -17.75
C PHE A 192 -15.37 -48.20 -18.67
N TYR A 193 -15.13 -49.15 -19.57
CA TYR A 193 -14.05 -49.05 -20.53
C TYR A 193 -14.48 -49.66 -21.87
N ALA A 194 -14.43 -48.85 -22.92
CA ALA A 194 -14.64 -49.26 -24.31
C ALA A 194 -13.78 -48.40 -25.23
N ASP A 195 -13.24 -49.00 -26.29
CA ASP A 195 -12.53 -48.31 -27.38
C ASP A 195 -11.44 -47.31 -26.93
N GLY A 196 -10.70 -47.64 -25.86
CA GLY A 196 -9.62 -46.80 -25.33
C GLY A 196 -10.09 -45.59 -24.51
N VAL A 197 -11.39 -45.50 -24.23
CA VAL A 197 -12.00 -44.47 -23.38
C VAL A 197 -12.42 -45.11 -22.05
N TYR A 198 -12.03 -44.46 -20.96
CA TYR A 198 -12.34 -44.89 -19.60
C TYR A 198 -13.27 -43.88 -18.91
N GLY A 199 -14.37 -44.37 -18.37
CA GLY A 199 -15.33 -43.64 -17.57
C GLY A 199 -15.51 -44.27 -16.20
N THR A 200 -15.85 -43.46 -15.21
CA THR A 200 -16.11 -43.93 -13.85
C THR A 200 -17.16 -43.08 -13.18
N THR A 201 -17.95 -43.70 -12.31
CA THR A 201 -18.87 -42.98 -11.43
C THR A 201 -18.91 -43.64 -10.05
N VAL A 202 -19.28 -42.87 -9.04
CA VAL A 202 -19.27 -43.31 -7.64
C VAL A 202 -20.66 -43.14 -7.05
N THR A 203 -21.23 -44.22 -6.53
CA THR A 203 -22.52 -44.24 -5.83
C THR A 203 -22.33 -44.50 -4.34
N GLN A 204 -23.35 -44.20 -3.53
CA GLN A 204 -23.26 -44.32 -2.07
C GLN A 204 -22.98 -45.75 -1.60
N GLY A 205 -23.58 -46.75 -2.24
CA GLY A 205 -23.45 -48.15 -1.83
C GLY A 205 -23.80 -48.38 -0.36
N SER A 206 -22.89 -49.03 0.38
CA SER A 206 -23.01 -49.29 1.83
C SER A 206 -22.45 -48.16 2.71
N ALA A 207 -21.90 -47.09 2.13
CA ALA A 207 -21.30 -46.00 2.89
C ALA A 207 -22.35 -45.22 3.68
N ARG A 208 -21.96 -44.76 4.87
CA ARG A 208 -22.80 -43.90 5.73
C ARG A 208 -23.05 -42.51 5.13
N VAL A 209 -22.18 -42.06 4.23
CA VAL A 209 -22.21 -40.71 3.63
C VAL A 209 -22.27 -40.87 2.12
N SER A 210 -23.11 -40.09 1.44
CA SER A 210 -23.19 -40.10 -0.01
C SER A 210 -22.09 -39.24 -0.66
N PRO A 211 -21.68 -39.55 -1.91
CA PRO A 211 -20.73 -38.75 -2.66
C PRO A 211 -21.17 -37.28 -2.80
N TYR A 212 -22.48 -37.05 -2.95
CA TYR A 212 -23.07 -35.72 -3.01
C TYR A 212 -22.72 -34.87 -1.77
N PHE A 213 -22.90 -35.40 -0.56
CA PHE A 213 -22.59 -34.66 0.66
C PHE A 213 -21.10 -34.35 0.82
N LEU A 214 -20.22 -35.26 0.40
CA LEU A 214 -18.78 -35.02 0.43
C LEU A 214 -18.39 -33.88 -0.52
N ASN A 215 -18.97 -33.86 -1.72
CA ASN A 215 -18.75 -32.81 -2.71
C ASN A 215 -19.33 -31.45 -2.28
N VAL A 216 -20.52 -31.43 -1.68
CA VAL A 216 -21.10 -30.19 -1.13
C VAL A 216 -20.22 -29.65 -0.02
N ARG A 217 -19.75 -30.52 0.89
CA ARG A 217 -18.87 -30.13 2.00
C ARG A 217 -17.53 -29.59 1.50
N SER A 218 -16.90 -30.24 0.53
CA SER A 218 -15.63 -29.77 -0.04
C SER A 218 -15.81 -28.44 -0.76
N ARG A 219 -16.86 -28.29 -1.58
CA ARG A 219 -17.19 -27.03 -2.26
C ARG A 219 -17.47 -25.91 -1.27
N ARG A 220 -18.20 -26.19 -0.19
CA ARG A 220 -18.44 -25.23 0.88
C ARG A 220 -17.15 -24.76 1.51
N LYS A 221 -16.25 -25.70 1.86
CA LYS A 221 -14.94 -25.36 2.43
C LYS A 221 -14.11 -24.49 1.48
N LEU A 222 -14.09 -24.83 0.19
CA LEU A 222 -13.39 -24.04 -0.84
C LEU A 222 -14.00 -22.64 -0.99
N ARG A 223 -15.32 -22.50 -0.89
CA ARG A 223 -15.98 -21.19 -0.89
C ARG A 223 -15.63 -20.37 0.35
N GLU A 224 -15.65 -20.98 1.53
CA GLU A 224 -15.25 -20.34 2.80
C GLU A 224 -13.79 -19.85 2.72
N GLU A 225 -12.86 -20.70 2.30
CA GLU A 225 -11.44 -20.34 2.13
C GLU A 225 -11.24 -19.22 1.09
N ARG A 226 -12.00 -19.25 -0.02
CA ARG A 226 -11.98 -18.17 -1.02
C ARG A 226 -12.48 -16.85 -0.45
N ASP A 227 -13.61 -16.89 0.26
CA ASP A 227 -14.24 -15.68 0.79
C ASP A 227 -13.38 -15.05 1.89
N GLU A 228 -12.71 -15.86 2.72
CA GLU A 228 -11.68 -15.42 3.66
C GLU A 228 -10.49 -14.75 2.94
N ALA A 229 -9.99 -15.36 1.87
CA ALA A 229 -8.89 -14.79 1.10
C ALA A 229 -9.26 -13.45 0.43
N LEU A 230 -10.49 -13.33 -0.08
CA LEU A 230 -11.00 -12.08 -0.65
C LEU A 230 -11.16 -10.98 0.41
N ALA A 231 -11.65 -11.33 1.60
CA ALA A 231 -11.76 -10.38 2.71
C ALA A 231 -10.38 -9.88 3.17
N LEU A 232 -9.38 -10.77 3.23
CA LEU A 232 -8.00 -10.38 3.54
C LEU A 232 -7.40 -9.47 2.45
N ALA A 233 -7.64 -9.79 1.17
CA ALA A 233 -7.18 -8.95 0.06
C ALA A 233 -7.76 -7.53 0.14
N ALA A 234 -9.07 -7.40 0.36
CA ALA A 234 -9.72 -6.10 0.51
C ALA A 234 -9.19 -5.31 1.72
N SER A 235 -8.89 -6.00 2.83
CA SER A 235 -8.27 -5.36 4.00
C SER A 235 -6.87 -4.84 3.71
N LEU A 236 -6.05 -5.62 3.00
CA LEU A 236 -4.68 -5.22 2.64
C LEU A 236 -4.68 -4.06 1.64
N GLU A 237 -5.59 -4.06 0.68
CA GLU A 237 -5.77 -2.93 -0.25
C GLU A 237 -6.13 -1.64 0.50
N ALA A 238 -7.05 -1.71 1.46
CA ALA A 238 -7.38 -0.55 2.31
C ALA A 238 -6.15 -0.06 3.10
N GLU A 239 -5.35 -0.96 3.67
CA GLU A 239 -4.13 -0.59 4.39
C GLU A 239 -3.10 0.08 3.47
N ILE A 240 -2.91 -0.45 2.25
CA ILE A 240 -2.02 0.16 1.24
C ILE A 240 -2.47 1.59 0.94
N THR A 241 -3.76 1.83 0.70
CA THR A 241 -4.23 3.20 0.40
C THR A 241 -3.96 4.19 1.55
N VAL A 242 -4.08 3.75 2.81
CA VAL A 242 -3.76 4.57 3.98
C VAL A 242 -2.25 4.81 4.07
N LEU A 243 -1.43 3.80 3.83
CA LEU A 243 0.03 3.92 3.83
C LEU A 243 0.52 4.85 2.71
N GLU A 244 -0.12 4.83 1.55
CA GLU A 244 0.21 5.75 0.45
C GLU A 244 -0.17 7.19 0.78
N ALA A 245 -1.37 7.42 1.33
CA ALA A 245 -1.80 8.74 1.77
C ALA A 245 -0.87 9.31 2.85
N THR A 246 -0.49 8.49 3.83
CA THR A 246 0.45 8.90 4.89
C THR A 246 1.86 9.18 4.36
N ARG A 247 2.36 8.36 3.44
CA ARG A 247 3.63 8.60 2.74
C ARG A 247 3.63 9.95 2.02
N ASP A 248 2.56 10.27 1.31
CA ASP A 248 2.49 11.51 0.53
C ASP A 248 2.31 12.75 1.42
N GLN A 249 1.61 12.61 2.55
CA GLN A 249 1.59 13.63 3.60
C GLN A 249 3.00 13.88 4.17
N LEU A 250 3.72 12.83 4.56
CA LEU A 250 5.07 12.95 5.12
C LEU A 250 6.06 13.57 4.13
N ARG A 251 5.92 13.28 2.84
CA ARG A 251 6.72 13.92 1.78
C ARG A 251 6.47 15.43 1.71
N THR A 252 5.20 15.83 1.82
CA THR A 252 4.80 17.24 1.82
C THR A 252 5.32 17.96 3.06
N ASP A 253 5.21 17.34 4.22
CA ASP A 253 5.75 17.90 5.48
C ASP A 253 7.27 18.05 5.41
N LEU A 254 7.96 17.06 4.83
CA LEU A 254 9.41 17.10 4.65
C LEU A 254 9.85 18.25 3.73
N SER A 255 9.16 18.46 2.60
CA SER A 255 9.48 19.59 1.72
C SER A 255 9.24 20.94 2.41
N GLN A 256 8.12 21.07 3.15
CA GLN A 256 7.84 22.31 3.90
C GLN A 256 8.89 22.59 4.99
N LEU A 257 9.35 21.56 5.68
CA LEU A 257 10.42 21.69 6.68
C LEU A 257 11.75 22.07 6.04
N GLN A 258 12.07 21.53 4.86
CA GLN A 258 13.26 21.91 4.11
C GLN A 258 13.21 23.37 3.67
N ASP A 259 12.08 23.83 3.11
CA ASP A 259 11.89 25.23 2.71
C ASP A 259 12.04 26.17 3.91
N ARG A 260 11.40 25.81 5.04
CA ARG A 260 11.51 26.59 6.28
C ARG A 260 12.93 26.62 6.82
N HIS A 261 13.68 25.53 6.69
CA HIS A 261 15.09 25.48 7.10
C HIS A 261 15.95 26.43 6.25
N VAL A 262 15.73 26.48 4.94
CA VAL A 262 16.43 27.42 4.05
C VAL A 262 16.12 28.86 4.45
N ILE A 263 14.84 29.21 4.64
CA ILE A 263 14.43 30.56 5.08
C ILE A 263 15.10 30.93 6.41
N LEU A 264 15.08 30.05 7.40
CA LEU A 264 15.71 30.31 8.70
C LEU A 264 17.23 30.43 8.60
N GLN A 265 17.88 29.72 7.67
CA GLN A 265 19.30 29.87 7.41
C GLN A 265 19.61 31.24 6.80
N GLU A 266 18.81 31.69 5.83
CA GLU A 266 18.94 33.01 5.22
C GLU A 266 18.74 34.12 6.27
N GLU A 267 17.68 34.04 7.07
CA GLU A 267 17.42 34.99 8.17
C GLU A 267 18.58 35.03 9.18
N ARG A 268 19.11 33.87 9.55
CA ARG A 268 20.25 33.76 10.45
C ARG A 268 21.48 34.45 9.85
N ASP A 269 21.77 34.24 8.57
CA ASP A 269 22.94 34.80 7.90
C ASP A 269 22.82 36.34 7.77
N VAL A 270 21.62 36.86 7.48
CA VAL A 270 21.33 38.30 7.51
C VAL A 270 21.60 38.87 8.91
N LEU A 271 21.03 38.26 9.96
CA LEU A 271 21.24 38.71 11.34
C LEU A 271 22.72 38.66 11.76
N TYR A 272 23.48 37.67 11.29
CA TYR A 272 24.93 37.64 11.54
C TYR A 272 25.66 38.81 10.88
N THR A 273 25.31 39.16 9.63
CA THR A 273 25.92 40.31 8.95
C THR A 273 25.54 41.62 9.61
N GLU A 274 24.26 41.83 9.95
CA GLU A 274 23.81 43.02 10.67
C GLU A 274 24.48 43.17 12.04
N LYS A 275 24.60 42.05 12.77
CA LYS A 275 25.34 42.03 14.04
C LYS A 275 26.79 42.43 13.83
N GLU A 276 27.47 41.87 12.84
CA GLU A 276 28.88 42.20 12.58
C GLU A 276 29.04 43.67 12.17
N ASP A 277 28.14 44.22 11.36
CA ASP A 277 28.15 45.63 10.99
C ASP A 277 27.93 46.54 12.21
N LEU A 278 26.99 46.19 13.09
CA LEU A 278 26.75 46.91 14.34
C LEU A 278 27.97 46.87 15.26
N VAL A 279 28.56 45.69 15.48
CA VAL A 279 29.77 45.54 16.28
C VAL A 279 30.92 46.33 15.67
N THR A 280 31.12 46.23 14.35
CA THR A 280 32.15 46.99 13.63
C THR A 280 31.89 48.50 13.66
N SER A 281 30.64 48.94 13.77
CA SER A 281 30.32 50.35 13.94
C SER A 281 30.64 50.84 15.35
N ASP A 282 30.31 50.04 16.37
CA ASP A 282 30.51 50.38 17.77
C ASP A 282 32.00 50.34 18.17
N GLU A 283 32.73 49.35 17.66
CA GLU A 283 34.16 49.13 17.96
C GLU A 283 35.11 49.87 17.01
N SER A 284 34.62 50.90 16.33
CA SER A 284 35.42 51.69 15.42
C SER A 284 35.55 53.15 15.81
N VAL A 285 36.62 53.77 15.35
CA VAL A 285 36.84 55.20 15.49
C VAL A 285 37.05 55.85 14.13
N PHE A 286 36.42 57.00 13.95
CA PHE A 286 36.59 57.82 12.77
C PHE A 286 37.69 58.84 13.01
N PHE A 287 38.57 59.06 12.04
CA PHE A 287 39.65 60.03 12.22
C PHE A 287 39.93 60.83 10.96
N TYR A 288 40.50 62.02 11.16
CA TYR A 288 40.94 62.88 10.07
C TYR A 288 42.34 63.40 10.38
N VAL A 289 43.28 63.22 9.46
CA VAL A 289 44.67 63.64 9.62
C VAL A 289 44.98 64.70 8.59
N ASP A 290 45.46 65.87 9.00
CA ASP A 290 46.06 66.83 8.08
C ASP A 290 46.97 67.84 8.83
N THR A 291 47.68 68.65 8.06
CA THR A 291 48.53 69.74 8.53
C THR A 291 47.70 70.87 9.13
N LYS A 292 48.23 71.51 10.17
CA LYS A 292 47.60 72.69 10.80
C LYS A 292 47.22 73.80 9.80
N ARG A 293 47.99 73.98 8.73
CA ARG A 293 47.72 74.99 7.69
C ARG A 293 46.48 74.61 6.88
N ARG A 294 46.43 73.40 6.32
CA ARG A 294 45.29 72.92 5.52
C ARG A 294 44.01 72.81 6.33
N LEU A 295 44.09 72.36 7.58
CA LEU A 295 42.95 72.32 8.49
C LEU A 295 42.33 73.70 8.78
N ARG A 296 43.09 74.79 8.63
CA ARG A 296 42.57 76.17 8.73
C ARG A 296 42.00 76.66 7.42
N GLU A 297 42.64 76.32 6.30
CA GLU A 297 42.14 76.62 4.95
C GLU A 297 40.78 75.96 4.69
N GLN A 298 40.56 74.76 5.23
CA GLN A 298 39.30 74.00 5.15
C GLN A 298 38.27 74.38 6.23
N ASP A 299 38.53 75.42 7.03
CA ASP A 299 37.68 75.91 8.13
C ASP A 299 37.35 74.90 9.25
N ILE A 300 38.13 73.81 9.36
CA ILE A 300 37.98 72.77 10.40
C ILE A 300 38.51 73.28 11.76
N LEU A 301 39.61 74.04 11.72
CA LEU A 301 40.22 74.68 12.88
C LEU A 301 39.91 76.19 12.92
N ALA A 302 39.71 76.71 14.13
CA ALA A 302 39.59 78.15 14.36
C ALA A 302 40.85 78.93 13.87
N PRO A 303 40.67 80.16 13.34
CA PRO A 303 41.77 80.96 12.78
C PRO A 303 42.85 81.29 13.82
N ALA A 304 42.45 81.45 15.09
CA ALA A 304 43.35 81.58 16.24
C ALA A 304 43.15 80.41 17.22
N GLY A 305 44.25 79.78 17.65
CA GLY A 305 44.25 78.64 18.58
C GLY A 305 44.22 77.25 17.93
N MET A 306 43.77 76.27 18.71
CA MET A 306 43.65 74.83 18.36
C MET A 306 42.27 74.32 18.82
N ARG A 307 41.20 75.03 18.44
CA ARG A 307 39.81 74.64 18.71
C ARG A 307 39.15 74.21 17.40
N LEU A 308 38.41 73.11 17.44
CA LEU A 308 37.54 72.67 16.34
C LEU A 308 36.36 73.64 16.23
N LYS A 309 36.03 74.08 15.01
CA LYS A 309 34.99 75.08 14.75
C LYS A 309 33.60 74.47 14.70
N GLU A 310 33.42 73.36 13.99
CA GLU A 310 32.14 72.65 13.86
C GLU A 310 32.40 71.16 13.55
N TRP A 311 31.65 70.27 14.19
CA TRP A 311 31.77 68.83 13.98
C TRP A 311 30.93 68.42 12.78
N ARG A 312 31.57 68.21 11.62
CA ARG A 312 30.88 67.74 10.42
C ARG A 312 31.23 66.27 10.19
N LYS A 313 30.23 65.39 10.21
CA LYS A 313 30.41 63.95 10.00
C LYS A 313 31.07 63.66 8.64
N ASP A 314 30.78 64.49 7.64
CA ASP A 314 31.31 64.36 6.27
C ASP A 314 32.84 64.53 6.17
N LEU A 315 33.50 65.07 7.21
CA LEU A 315 34.96 65.26 7.21
C LEU A 315 35.73 63.99 7.55
N PHE A 316 35.11 63.03 8.23
CA PHE A 316 35.79 61.84 8.73
C PHE A 316 35.54 60.66 7.80
N THR A 317 36.32 60.61 6.71
CA THR A 317 36.23 59.54 5.71
C THR A 317 37.07 58.31 6.07
N GLN A 318 37.99 58.43 7.02
CA GLN A 318 38.87 57.34 7.44
C GLN A 318 38.36 56.73 8.74
N LYS A 319 38.36 55.39 8.79
CA LYS A 319 37.85 54.58 9.90
C LYS A 319 38.90 53.55 10.29
N ILE A 320 39.11 53.35 11.59
CA ILE A 320 39.91 52.24 12.14
C ILE A 320 38.97 51.35 12.96
N ASP A 321 39.06 50.03 12.74
CA ASP A 321 38.47 49.03 13.63
C ASP A 321 39.44 48.76 14.79
N LEU A 322 39.01 49.12 16.00
CA LEU A 322 39.84 49.09 17.20
C LEU A 322 40.06 47.68 17.74
N ARG A 323 39.34 46.65 17.23
CA ARG A 323 39.58 45.24 17.58
C ARG A 323 40.91 44.73 17.04
N TYR A 324 41.29 45.19 15.85
CA TYR A 324 42.43 44.66 15.11
C TYR A 324 43.63 45.60 15.14
N GLN A 325 43.39 46.92 15.22
CA GLN A 325 44.44 47.91 15.12
C GLN A 325 44.19 49.10 16.05
N SER A 326 45.10 49.32 16.99
CA SER A 326 45.14 50.49 17.87
C SER A 326 46.23 51.50 17.48
N THR A 327 46.94 51.26 16.37
CA THR A 327 48.06 52.09 15.94
C THR A 327 47.79 52.77 14.61
N LEU A 328 48.00 54.08 14.54
CA LEU A 328 47.90 54.89 13.33
C LEU A 328 49.30 55.31 12.90
N LYS A 329 49.71 54.92 11.69
CA LYS A 329 50.99 55.34 11.09
C LYS A 329 50.75 56.51 10.16
N VAL A 330 51.50 57.58 10.34
CA VAL A 330 51.41 58.81 9.54
C VAL A 330 52.78 59.11 8.94
N TYR A 331 52.84 59.31 7.62
CA TYR A 331 54.06 59.65 6.89
C TYR A 331 54.06 61.14 6.54
N ALA A 332 55.20 61.81 6.69
CA ALA A 332 55.30 63.24 6.43
C ALA A 332 55.16 63.60 4.94
N GLU A 333 55.56 62.67 4.06
CA GLU A 333 55.48 62.79 2.61
C GLU A 333 54.03 62.93 2.12
N ASP A 334 53.10 62.14 2.67
CA ASP A 334 51.67 62.16 2.33
C ASP A 334 51.03 63.54 2.52
N PHE A 335 51.59 64.34 3.43
CA PHE A 335 51.09 65.67 3.78
C PHE A 335 51.97 66.81 3.24
N GLY A 336 53.01 66.50 2.47
CA GLY A 336 53.92 67.48 1.88
C GLY A 336 54.80 68.20 2.90
N VAL A 337 55.11 67.55 4.03
CA VAL A 337 55.93 68.10 5.12
C VAL A 337 57.25 67.35 5.19
N ARG A 338 58.37 68.04 5.43
CA ARG A 338 59.71 67.40 5.49
C ARG A 338 59.92 66.57 6.76
N ARG A 339 59.44 67.06 7.91
CA ARG A 339 59.55 66.42 9.24
C ARG A 339 58.42 66.89 10.15
N PHE A 340 57.93 66.03 11.02
CA PHE A 340 56.95 66.41 12.04
C PHE A 340 57.64 67.10 13.23
N LYS A 341 57.12 68.26 13.64
CA LYS A 341 57.54 68.93 14.87
C LYS A 341 56.76 68.43 16.07
N ARG A 342 55.45 68.23 15.90
CA ARG A 342 54.55 67.70 16.93
C ARG A 342 53.25 67.18 16.28
N ILE A 343 52.63 66.18 16.90
CA ILE A 343 51.31 65.68 16.52
C ILE A 343 50.39 65.84 17.74
N LEU A 344 49.14 66.24 17.50
CA LEU A 344 48.16 66.46 18.56
C LEU A 344 46.81 65.90 18.13
N LEU A 345 46.13 65.20 19.04
CA LEU A 345 44.73 64.81 18.85
C LEU A 345 43.79 65.88 19.38
N LEU A 346 42.69 66.12 18.66
CA LEU A 346 41.62 67.05 19.03
C LEU A 346 40.29 66.31 19.13
N PRO A 347 39.42 66.66 20.11
CA PRO A 347 39.53 67.79 21.05
C PRO A 347 40.48 67.53 22.23
N ARG A 348 41.37 68.50 22.55
CA ARG A 348 42.37 68.38 23.65
C ARG A 348 41.79 68.21 25.06
N LYS A 349 40.48 68.42 25.23
CA LYS A 349 39.80 68.22 26.52
C LYS A 349 39.36 66.77 26.73
N ARG A 350 39.29 65.98 25.66
CA ARG A 350 38.81 64.60 25.67
C ARG A 350 39.95 63.58 25.50
N PHE A 351 41.03 63.99 24.84
CA PHE A 351 42.19 63.14 24.57
C PHE A 351 43.48 63.77 25.12
N ILE A 352 44.11 63.08 26.07
CA ILE A 352 45.31 63.48 26.81
C ILE A 352 46.51 62.66 26.32
N GLU A 353 47.59 63.34 25.96
CA GLU A 353 48.87 62.74 25.54
C GLU A 353 49.53 62.05 26.75
N ASP A 354 50.02 60.82 26.56
CA ASP A 354 50.59 59.91 27.58
C ASP A 354 49.61 59.26 28.59
N GLU A 355 48.30 59.53 28.45
CA GLU A 355 47.23 58.85 29.21
C GLU A 355 46.28 58.11 28.25
N ASP A 356 45.71 58.82 27.27
CA ASP A 356 44.77 58.24 26.32
C ASP A 356 45.45 57.77 25.02
N TYR A 357 46.53 58.45 24.62
CA TYR A 357 47.30 58.12 23.43
C TYR A 357 48.77 58.49 23.57
N ARG A 358 49.65 57.77 22.88
CA ARG A 358 51.08 58.03 22.78
C ARG A 358 51.50 58.27 21.33
N VAL A 359 52.45 59.17 21.12
CA VAL A 359 53.02 59.41 19.79
C VAL A 359 54.51 59.06 19.80
N GLU A 360 54.89 58.05 19.03
CA GLU A 360 56.28 57.67 18.82
C GLU A 360 56.79 58.22 17.48
N TYR A 361 57.96 58.85 17.50
CA TYR A 361 58.61 59.38 16.31
C TYR A 361 59.77 58.47 15.92
N ARG A 362 59.88 58.12 14.64
CA ARG A 362 61.08 57.48 14.11
C ARG A 362 62.26 58.48 14.12
N GLU A 363 63.50 58.00 14.14
CA GLU A 363 64.73 58.80 14.30
C GLU A 363 64.79 60.05 13.38
N ASP A 364 64.30 59.94 12.14
CA ASP A 364 64.29 61.02 11.15
C ASP A 364 63.10 62.00 11.26
N ARG A 365 62.14 61.74 12.16
CA ARG A 365 60.85 62.44 12.31
C ARG A 365 60.01 62.53 11.03
N THR A 366 60.26 61.62 10.10
CA THR A 366 59.51 61.47 8.84
C THR A 366 58.29 60.57 8.99
N VAL A 367 58.30 59.68 9.99
CA VAL A 367 57.19 58.77 10.32
C VAL A 367 56.84 58.95 11.79
N ALA A 368 55.54 59.05 12.06
CA ALA A 368 55.01 59.03 13.41
C ALA A 368 54.00 57.89 13.57
N VAL A 369 54.06 57.21 14.70
CA VAL A 369 53.13 56.15 15.10
C VAL A 369 52.34 56.66 16.29
N ILE A 370 51.02 56.80 16.11
CA ILE A 370 50.10 57.16 17.20
C ILE A 370 49.51 55.86 17.72
N GLN A 371 49.76 55.55 18.99
CA GLN A 371 49.20 54.40 19.69
C GLN A 371 48.05 54.87 20.57
N LEU A 372 46.87 54.29 20.39
CA LEU A 372 45.71 54.50 21.25
C LEU A 372 45.81 53.52 22.43
N GLU A 373 45.88 54.05 23.66
CA GLU A 373 46.05 53.23 24.87
C GLU A 373 44.69 52.96 25.54
N ASP A 374 43.86 54.00 25.75
CA ASP A 374 42.51 53.87 26.31
C ASP A 374 41.47 53.71 25.20
N ILE A 375 41.40 52.51 24.62
CA ILE A 375 40.58 52.18 23.44
C ILE A 375 39.09 52.53 23.67
N ASP A 376 38.57 52.34 24.87
CA ASP A 376 37.15 52.55 25.17
C ASP A 376 36.73 54.03 25.02
N LYS A 377 37.65 54.98 25.23
CA LYS A 377 37.38 56.42 24.99
C LYS A 377 37.26 56.79 23.51
N PHE A 378 37.81 55.97 22.62
CA PHE A 378 37.82 56.20 21.17
C PHE A 378 36.70 55.45 20.44
N LYS A 379 36.06 54.45 21.05
CA LYS A 379 34.94 53.70 20.46
C LYS A 379 33.77 54.61 20.12
N ASN A 380 33.23 54.46 18.90
CA ASN A 380 32.11 55.21 18.36
C ASN A 380 32.29 56.74 18.46
N ASP A 381 33.54 57.20 18.44
CA ASP A 381 33.89 58.62 18.46
C ASP A 381 34.62 59.02 17.17
N ALA A 382 34.86 60.31 17.01
CA ALA A 382 35.78 60.79 15.99
C ALA A 382 36.87 61.69 16.57
N PHE A 383 38.03 61.77 15.92
CA PHE A 383 39.08 62.70 16.35
C PHE A 383 39.88 63.25 15.18
N VAL A 384 40.43 64.45 15.36
CA VAL A 384 41.28 65.09 14.36
C VAL A 384 42.72 65.06 14.81
N VAL A 385 43.58 64.49 13.99
CA VAL A 385 45.04 64.47 14.17
C VAL A 385 45.62 65.68 13.46
N VAL A 386 46.21 66.59 14.23
CA VAL A 386 46.83 67.80 13.72
C VAL A 386 48.34 67.63 13.63
N LEU A 387 48.88 67.73 12.42
CA LEU A 387 50.31 67.68 12.14
C LEU A 387 50.91 69.09 12.18
N LYS A 388 51.97 69.29 12.98
CA LYS A 388 52.69 70.56 13.13
C LYS A 388 54.11 70.55 12.61
#